data_AF-A0A7C9FHE5-F1
#
_entry.id   AF-A0A7C9FHE5-F1
#
_cell.length_a   1.000
_cell.length_b   1.000
_cell.length_c   1.000
_cell.angle_alpha   90.00
_cell.angle_beta   90.00
_cell.angle_gamma   90.00
#
_symmetry.space_group_name_H-M   'P 1'
#
loop_
_entity.id
_entity.type
_entity.pdbx_description
1 polymer ?
#
loop_
_entity_poly.entity_id
_entity_poly.type
_entity_poly.pdbx_seq_one_letter_code
_entity_poly.pdbx_strand_id
1 'polypeptide(L)'
;MRTTSAALCLSLFISAAANAASNDGPQSVLTLALANGSASAPLDAHGQYAQAISAIQARTGDHGPVVVLARRVAAFKEQSRCGRVAYIVAQPTSHIAWTDMGGELNICDDGNPPLRMCKAQAGKLVLPDSVCADGASPVDTPEVSAAISSAISAGGLDPRAASRRVRAASAAGASSAGGEGR
;
A
#
# COMPACT_ATOMS: atom_id res chain seq x y z
N MET A 1 -50.09 0.44 55.70
CA MET A 1 -48.69 -0.05 55.87
C MET A 1 -48.42 -1.06 54.75
N ARG A 2 -47.60 -0.70 53.74
CA ARG A 2 -46.27 -1.29 53.45
C ARG A 2 -46.32 -2.84 53.41
N THR A 3 -45.99 -3.54 52.32
CA THR A 3 -44.78 -3.42 51.49
C THR A 3 -44.97 -3.98 50.07
N THR A 4 -44.36 -3.30 49.10
CA THR A 4 -44.21 -3.65 47.68
C THR A 4 -43.07 -4.66 47.46
N SER A 5 -43.32 -5.71 46.67
CA SER A 5 -42.27 -6.59 46.12
C SER A 5 -42.07 -6.28 44.63
N ALA A 6 -40.92 -5.68 44.29
CA ALA A 6 -40.49 -5.46 42.91
C ALA A 6 -39.56 -6.59 42.49
N ALA A 7 -39.99 -7.40 41.51
CA ALA A 7 -39.14 -8.37 40.83
C ALA A 7 -38.31 -7.64 39.77
N LEU A 8 -37.00 -7.53 40.02
CA LEU A 8 -36.04 -6.91 39.10
C LEU A 8 -35.59 -7.99 38.08
N CYS A 9 -36.18 -8.00 36.89
CA CYS A 9 -35.68 -8.79 35.77
C CYS A 9 -34.38 -8.14 35.25
N LEU A 10 -33.25 -8.73 35.62
CA LEU A 10 -31.92 -8.33 35.18
C LEU A 10 -31.66 -8.89 33.78
N SER A 11 -31.98 -8.10 32.75
CA SER A 11 -31.66 -8.41 31.36
C SER A 11 -30.14 -8.28 31.15
N LEU A 12 -29.39 -9.40 31.21
CA LEU A 12 -28.00 -9.44 30.76
C LEU A 12 -27.95 -9.25 29.24
N PHE A 13 -27.68 -8.02 28.80
CA PHE A 13 -27.19 -7.77 27.45
C PHE A 13 -25.75 -8.28 27.37
N ILE A 14 -25.58 -9.48 26.81
CA ILE A 14 -24.28 -9.98 26.41
C ILE A 14 -23.88 -9.16 25.17
N SER A 15 -23.14 -8.07 25.38
CA SER A 15 -22.44 -7.39 24.31
C SER A 15 -21.37 -8.35 23.79
N ALA A 16 -21.67 -9.05 22.70
CA ALA A 16 -20.68 -9.74 21.91
C ALA A 16 -19.75 -8.66 21.33
N ALA A 17 -18.65 -8.36 22.04
CA ALA A 17 -17.51 -7.72 21.44
C ALA A 17 -16.98 -8.70 20.39
N ALA A 18 -17.37 -8.48 19.14
CA ALA A 18 -16.68 -9.06 18.00
C ALA A 18 -15.24 -8.57 18.11
N ASN A 19 -14.36 -9.43 18.62
CA ASN A 19 -12.93 -9.27 18.45
C ASN A 19 -12.69 -9.34 16.94
N ALA A 20 -12.68 -8.17 16.29
CA ALA A 20 -12.02 -8.02 15.02
C ALA A 20 -10.59 -8.49 15.26
N ALA A 21 -10.25 -9.66 14.72
CA ALA A 21 -8.91 -10.20 14.81
C ALA A 21 -7.96 -9.12 14.30
N SER A 22 -7.15 -8.56 15.19
CA SER A 22 -6.05 -7.70 14.82
C SER A 22 -5.10 -8.57 14.00
N ASN A 23 -5.05 -8.30 12.70
CA ASN A 23 -3.98 -8.83 11.85
C ASN A 23 -2.68 -8.12 12.24
N ASP A 24 -2.10 -8.51 13.37
CA ASP A 24 -0.82 -8.00 13.90
C ASP A 24 0.37 -8.65 13.17
N GLY A 25 0.30 -8.70 11.83
CA GLY A 25 1.48 -8.91 11.00
C GLY A 25 2.33 -7.63 10.97
N PRO A 26 3.62 -7.71 10.57
CA PRO A 26 4.45 -6.53 10.39
C PRO A 26 3.78 -5.57 9.40
N GLN A 27 3.29 -4.43 9.91
CA GLN A 27 2.57 -3.45 9.10
C GLN A 27 3.57 -2.63 8.26
N SER A 28 3.38 -2.63 6.95
CA SER A 28 4.15 -1.74 6.07
C SER A 28 3.84 -0.27 6.36
N VAL A 29 4.78 0.64 6.10
CA VAL A 29 4.54 2.10 6.17
C VAL A 29 3.36 2.53 5.28
N LEU A 30 3.08 1.78 4.21
CA LEU A 30 2.01 2.07 3.27
C LEU A 30 0.64 1.70 3.83
N THR A 31 0.52 0.55 4.50
CA THR A 31 -0.72 0.13 5.19
C THR A 31 -0.98 0.99 6.42
N LEU A 32 0.07 1.41 7.14
CA LEU A 32 -0.04 2.40 8.21
C LEU A 32 -0.53 3.76 7.68
N ALA A 33 0.00 4.24 6.56
CA ALA A 33 -0.49 5.47 5.94
C ALA A 33 -1.93 5.33 5.45
N LEU A 34 -2.31 4.16 4.92
CA LEU A 34 -3.69 3.86 4.54
C LEU A 34 -4.64 3.90 5.74
N ALA A 35 -4.23 3.45 6.93
CA ALA A 35 -5.08 3.51 8.12
C ALA A 35 -5.11 4.93 8.72
N ASN A 36 -3.94 5.51 8.94
CA ASN A 36 -3.76 6.72 9.76
C ASN A 36 -3.75 8.02 8.96
N GLY A 37 -3.83 7.95 7.63
CA GLY A 37 -3.74 9.11 6.72
C GLY A 37 -2.31 9.45 6.32
N SER A 38 -1.34 9.21 7.19
CA SER A 38 0.10 9.33 6.90
C SER A 38 0.93 8.41 7.79
N ALA A 39 2.12 8.04 7.32
CA ALA A 39 3.10 7.33 8.12
C ALA A 39 4.52 7.61 7.60
N SER A 40 5.52 7.35 8.43
CA SER A 40 6.91 7.37 8.03
C SER A 40 7.69 6.25 8.71
N ALA A 41 8.67 5.71 8.00
CA ALA A 41 9.59 4.73 8.53
C ALA A 41 10.97 4.87 7.87
N PRO A 42 12.07 4.62 8.60
CA PRO A 42 13.39 4.55 8.00
C PRO A 42 13.47 3.38 6.99
N LEU A 43 14.21 3.60 5.91
CA LEU A 43 14.64 2.50 5.06
C LEU A 43 15.72 1.69 5.79
N ASP A 44 15.70 0.37 5.62
CA ASP A 44 16.70 -0.51 6.22
C ASP A 44 18.08 -0.28 5.60
N ALA A 45 19.00 0.27 6.39
CA ALA A 45 20.38 0.56 6.03
C ALA A 45 21.23 -0.70 5.78
N HIS A 46 20.77 -1.86 6.22
CA HIS A 46 21.43 -3.15 6.03
C HIS A 46 20.68 -4.07 5.05
N GLY A 47 19.54 -3.60 4.55
CA GLY A 47 18.68 -4.37 3.65
C GLY A 47 18.96 -4.10 2.17
N GLN A 48 17.97 -4.44 1.35
CA GLN A 48 18.02 -4.30 -0.12
C GLN A 48 18.28 -2.88 -0.64
N TYR A 49 18.14 -1.85 0.20
CA TYR A 49 18.34 -0.45 -0.17
C TYR A 49 19.64 0.16 0.37
N ALA A 50 20.51 -0.63 1.02
CA ALA A 50 21.74 -0.15 1.66
C ALA A 50 22.61 0.71 0.73
N GLN A 51 22.81 0.29 -0.53
CA GLN A 51 23.61 1.05 -1.50
C GLN A 51 22.97 2.40 -1.85
N ALA A 52 21.65 2.44 -2.03
CA ALA A 52 20.94 3.67 -2.32
C ALA A 52 20.99 4.65 -1.13
N ILE A 53 20.82 4.13 0.09
CA ILE A 53 20.95 4.92 1.33
C ILE A 53 22.36 5.51 1.44
N SER A 54 23.40 4.69 1.25
CA SER A 54 24.78 5.16 1.29
C SER A 54 25.07 6.23 0.24
N ALA A 55 24.53 6.09 -0.97
CA ALA A 55 24.68 7.09 -2.02
C ALA A 55 23.98 8.41 -1.69
N ILE A 56 22.77 8.36 -1.11
CA ILE A 56 22.06 9.55 -0.63
C ILE A 56 22.90 10.25 0.44
N GLN A 57 23.33 9.53 1.47
CA GLN A 57 24.09 10.09 2.58
C GLN A 57 25.42 10.71 2.13
N ALA A 58 26.13 10.05 1.20
CA ALA A 58 27.35 10.60 0.62
C ALA A 58 27.10 11.88 -0.20
N ARG A 59 25.97 11.95 -0.91
CA ARG A 59 25.59 13.13 -1.71
C ARG A 59 25.19 14.32 -0.84
N THR A 60 24.52 14.06 0.29
CA THR A 60 24.05 15.12 1.19
C THR A 60 25.09 15.50 2.24
N GLY A 61 26.10 14.64 2.48
CA GLY A 61 27.05 14.81 3.58
C GLY A 61 26.43 14.55 4.96
N ASP A 62 25.25 13.91 5.01
CA ASP A 62 24.49 13.66 6.21
C ASP A 62 24.25 12.15 6.38
N HIS A 63 24.62 11.62 7.55
CA HIS A 63 24.47 10.21 7.91
C HIS A 63 23.16 9.88 8.64
N GLY A 64 22.25 10.85 8.72
CA GLY A 64 20.91 10.67 9.28
C GLY A 64 20.05 9.70 8.46
N PRO A 65 18.93 9.26 9.03
CA PRO A 65 18.08 8.24 8.43
C PRO A 65 17.47 8.73 7.12
N VAL A 66 17.57 7.89 6.09
CA VAL A 66 16.75 8.01 4.89
C VAL A 66 15.42 7.30 5.16
N VAL A 67 14.31 7.99 4.97
CA VAL A 67 12.98 7.52 5.33
C VAL A 67 12.06 7.44 4.11
N VAL A 68 11.04 6.59 4.21
CA VAL A 68 9.84 6.67 3.38
C VAL A 68 8.83 7.55 4.11
N LEU A 69 8.30 8.56 3.42
CA LEU A 69 7.13 9.32 3.83
C LEU A 69 5.95 8.85 3.00
N ALA A 70 4.86 8.42 3.62
CA ALA A 70 3.67 7.93 2.95
C ALA A 70 2.40 8.68 3.39
N ARG A 71 1.46 8.89 2.46
CA ARG A 71 0.19 9.57 2.68
C ARG A 71 -0.95 8.88 1.94
N ARG A 72 -2.09 8.69 2.60
CA ARG A 72 -3.34 8.29 1.93
C ARG A 72 -3.83 9.43 1.06
N VAL A 73 -4.01 9.15 -0.23
CA VAL A 73 -4.51 10.08 -1.25
C VAL A 73 -6.01 9.88 -1.46
N ALA A 74 -6.48 8.64 -1.42
CA ALA A 74 -7.90 8.31 -1.53
C ALA A 74 -8.24 7.08 -0.69
N ALA A 75 -9.46 7.04 -0.16
CA ALA A 75 -10.08 5.83 0.37
C ALA A 75 -11.11 5.34 -0.64
N PHE A 76 -11.21 4.02 -0.82
CA PHE A 76 -12.18 3.42 -1.72
C PHE A 76 -13.49 3.13 -1.00
N LYS A 77 -14.62 3.37 -1.65
CA LYS A 77 -15.97 3.18 -1.11
C LYS A 77 -16.46 1.76 -1.35
N GLU A 78 -16.20 1.21 -2.54
CA GLU A 78 -16.64 -0.14 -2.91
C GLU A 78 -15.79 -1.21 -2.21
N GLN A 79 -14.51 -0.90 -1.99
CA GLN A 79 -13.56 -1.74 -1.27
C GLN A 79 -13.02 -0.96 -0.07
N SER A 80 -13.84 -0.82 0.98
CA SER A 80 -13.62 0.09 2.13
C SER A 80 -12.33 -0.12 2.92
N ARG A 81 -11.73 -1.32 2.81
CA ARG A 81 -10.44 -1.66 3.43
C ARG A 81 -9.25 -1.27 2.57
N CYS A 82 -9.50 -0.68 1.40
CA CYS A 82 -8.50 -0.34 0.40
C CYS A 82 -8.51 1.14 0.08
N GLY A 83 -7.42 1.59 -0.52
CA GLY A 83 -7.28 2.97 -0.96
C GLY A 83 -6.01 3.18 -1.76
N ARG A 84 -5.72 4.44 -2.00
CA ARG A 84 -4.54 4.89 -2.74
C ARG A 84 -3.59 5.62 -1.83
N VAL A 85 -2.32 5.22 -1.86
CA VAL A 85 -1.25 5.78 -1.02
C VAL A 85 -0.16 6.31 -1.92
N ALA A 86 0.26 7.54 -1.67
CA ALA A 86 1.46 8.15 -2.23
C ALA A 86 2.62 7.99 -1.26
N TYR A 87 3.83 7.83 -1.77
CA TYR A 87 5.04 7.83 -0.97
C TYR A 87 6.19 8.51 -1.68
N ILE A 88 7.12 9.04 -0.90
CA ILE A 88 8.39 9.61 -1.38
C ILE A 88 9.52 9.22 -0.42
N VAL A 89 10.77 9.26 -0.92
CA VAL A 89 11.96 9.17 -0.08
C VAL A 89 12.34 10.56 0.43
N ALA A 90 12.78 10.64 1.68
CA ALA A 90 13.27 11.87 2.29
C ALA A 90 14.45 11.60 3.24
N GLN A 91 15.23 12.64 3.53
CA GLN A 91 16.22 12.65 4.59
C GLN A 91 15.93 13.84 5.51
N PRO A 92 15.12 13.65 6.58
CA PRO A 92 14.61 14.74 7.41
C PRO A 92 15.71 15.58 8.05
N THR A 93 16.83 14.96 8.45
CA THR A 93 17.99 15.64 9.06
C THR A 93 18.65 16.65 8.12
N SER A 94 18.62 16.36 6.81
CA SER A 94 19.08 17.26 5.75
C SER A 94 18.00 18.21 5.25
N HIS A 95 16.75 18.08 5.71
CA HIS A 95 15.58 18.81 5.22
C HIS A 95 15.33 18.61 3.70
N ILE A 96 15.66 17.43 3.17
CA ILE A 96 15.50 17.10 1.75
C ILE A 96 14.40 16.06 1.57
N ALA A 97 13.54 16.25 0.58
CA ALA A 97 12.57 15.28 0.10
C ALA A 97 12.67 15.16 -1.42
N TRP A 98 12.70 13.93 -1.92
CA TRP A 98 12.85 13.62 -3.34
C TRP A 98 11.50 13.16 -3.90
N THR A 99 10.75 14.11 -4.46
CA THR A 99 9.43 13.82 -5.06
C THR A 99 9.50 12.93 -6.29
N ASP A 100 10.67 12.86 -6.93
CA ASP A 100 11.00 11.96 -8.03
C ASP A 100 11.38 10.56 -7.56
N MET A 101 11.83 10.40 -6.31
CA MET A 101 12.08 9.12 -5.66
C MET A 101 10.84 8.65 -4.90
N GLY A 102 9.72 8.60 -5.60
CA GLY A 102 8.43 8.28 -5.03
C GLY A 102 7.52 7.57 -6.00
N GLY A 103 6.31 7.31 -5.52
CA GLY A 103 5.30 6.68 -6.33
C GLY A 103 3.97 6.66 -5.61
N GLU A 104 3.01 6.06 -6.29
CA GLU A 104 1.69 5.89 -5.74
C GLU A 104 1.16 4.51 -6.11
N LEU A 105 0.43 3.89 -5.20
CA LEU A 105 -0.14 2.56 -5.40
C LEU A 105 -1.49 2.44 -4.73
N ASN A 106 -2.26 1.47 -5.22
CA ASN A 106 -3.48 1.05 -4.57
C ASN A 106 -3.15 -0.15 -3.65
N ILE A 107 -3.57 -0.08 -2.39
CA ILE A 107 -3.26 -1.08 -1.37
C ILE A 107 -4.44 -1.22 -0.40
N CYS A 108 -4.61 -2.42 0.15
CA CYS A 108 -5.56 -2.75 1.20
C CYS A 108 -4.87 -2.86 2.56
N ASP A 109 -5.64 -2.81 3.64
CA ASP A 109 -5.12 -2.86 5.01
C ASP A 109 -4.37 -4.18 5.35
N ASP A 110 -4.63 -5.24 4.60
CA ASP A 110 -3.93 -6.53 4.64
C ASP A 110 -2.62 -6.55 3.80
N GLY A 111 -2.29 -5.44 3.13
CA GLY A 111 -1.11 -5.31 2.28
C GLY A 111 -1.30 -5.79 0.84
N ASN A 112 -2.44 -6.39 0.50
CA ASN A 112 -2.73 -6.84 -0.85
C ASN A 112 -3.21 -5.69 -1.75
N PRO A 113 -3.10 -5.82 -3.09
CA PRO A 113 -3.79 -4.93 -4.01
C PRO A 113 -5.32 -5.09 -3.90
N PRO A 114 -6.12 -4.07 -4.29
CA PRO A 114 -7.57 -4.21 -4.38
C PRO A 114 -7.98 -5.35 -5.31
N LEU A 115 -9.12 -5.96 -4.99
CA LEU A 115 -9.76 -6.93 -5.87
C LEU A 115 -10.14 -6.28 -7.19
N ARG A 116 -10.22 -7.12 -8.22
CA ARG A 116 -10.54 -6.76 -9.60
C ARG A 116 -11.92 -7.29 -9.97
N MET A 117 -12.39 -6.98 -11.16
CA MET A 117 -13.68 -7.47 -11.66
C MET A 117 -13.54 -8.15 -13.03
N CYS A 118 -14.42 -9.11 -13.31
CA CYS A 118 -14.58 -9.66 -14.64
C CYS A 118 -15.53 -8.78 -15.46
N LYS A 119 -15.15 -8.40 -16.68
CA LYS A 119 -15.96 -7.51 -17.53
C LYS A 119 -17.39 -8.03 -17.75
N ALA A 120 -17.53 -9.34 -17.98
CA ALA A 120 -18.82 -9.99 -18.20
C ALA A 120 -19.67 -10.12 -16.92
N GLN A 121 -19.09 -9.89 -15.75
CA GLN A 121 -19.76 -9.99 -14.43
C GLN A 121 -19.47 -8.73 -13.61
N ALA A 122 -19.93 -7.58 -14.13
CA ALA A 122 -19.82 -6.31 -13.42
C ALA A 122 -20.45 -6.43 -12.03
N GLY A 123 -19.66 -6.21 -10.98
CA GLY A 123 -20.10 -6.34 -9.57
C GLY A 123 -19.54 -7.56 -8.83
N LYS A 124 -18.97 -8.55 -9.52
CA LYS A 124 -18.25 -9.64 -8.84
C LYS A 124 -16.76 -9.30 -8.72
N LEU A 125 -16.31 -9.17 -7.48
CA LEU A 125 -14.90 -9.01 -7.15
C LEU A 125 -14.16 -10.35 -7.17
N VAL A 126 -12.96 -10.35 -7.73
CA VAL A 126 -12.07 -11.51 -7.86
C VAL A 126 -10.62 -11.09 -7.56
N LEU A 127 -9.77 -12.08 -7.26
CA LEU A 127 -8.34 -11.80 -7.06
C LEU A 127 -7.69 -11.30 -8.37
N PRO A 128 -6.65 -10.45 -8.30
CA PRO A 128 -5.99 -9.91 -9.48
C PRO A 128 -5.42 -10.95 -10.46
N ASP A 129 -5.07 -12.13 -9.97
CA ASP A 129 -4.49 -13.27 -10.69
C ASP A 129 -5.52 -14.33 -11.11
N SER A 130 -6.80 -14.12 -10.79
CA SER A 130 -7.88 -15.00 -11.22
C SER A 130 -8.06 -14.97 -12.75
N VAL A 131 -8.74 -16.00 -13.29
CA VAL A 131 -9.19 -16.04 -14.68
C VAL A 131 -10.72 -15.93 -14.71
N CYS A 132 -11.24 -15.05 -15.55
CA CYS A 132 -12.68 -14.86 -15.71
C CYS A 132 -13.32 -16.05 -16.45
N ALA A 133 -14.64 -16.21 -16.31
CA ALA A 133 -15.37 -17.32 -16.94
C ALA A 133 -15.26 -17.33 -18.48
N ASP A 134 -15.03 -16.16 -19.08
CA ASP A 134 -14.78 -15.96 -20.51
C ASP A 134 -13.30 -16.15 -20.90
N GLY A 135 -12.44 -16.57 -19.96
CA GLY A 135 -11.00 -16.73 -20.16
C GLY A 135 -10.19 -15.43 -20.09
N ALA A 136 -10.83 -14.27 -19.90
CA ALA A 136 -10.14 -13.00 -19.83
C ALA A 136 -9.46 -12.77 -18.47
N SER A 137 -8.47 -11.87 -18.45
CA SER A 137 -7.90 -11.36 -17.21
C SER A 137 -8.85 -10.35 -16.55
N PRO A 138 -8.97 -10.37 -15.21
CA PRO A 138 -9.72 -9.36 -14.46
C PRO A 138 -9.20 -7.94 -14.72
N VAL A 139 -10.11 -6.98 -14.69
CA VAL A 139 -9.81 -5.54 -14.87
C VAL A 139 -10.04 -4.77 -13.58
N ASP A 140 -9.45 -3.58 -13.48
CA ASP A 140 -9.66 -2.73 -12.31
C ASP A 140 -11.14 -2.33 -12.22
N THR A 141 -11.66 -2.20 -10.99
CA THR A 141 -13.02 -1.65 -10.80
C THR A 141 -13.08 -0.20 -11.31
N PRO A 142 -14.28 0.38 -11.54
CA PRO A 142 -14.38 1.78 -11.98
C PRO A 142 -13.72 2.74 -10.99
N GLU A 143 -13.88 2.50 -9.69
CA GLU A 143 -13.25 3.29 -8.63
C GLU A 143 -11.71 3.22 -8.68
N VAL A 144 -11.15 2.02 -8.79
CA VAL A 144 -9.69 1.82 -8.88
C VAL A 144 -9.14 2.43 -10.18
N SER A 145 -9.86 2.25 -11.28
CA SER A 145 -9.49 2.83 -12.58
C SER A 145 -9.47 4.35 -12.54
N ALA A 146 -10.49 4.98 -11.95
CA ALA A 146 -10.56 6.43 -11.79
C ALA A 146 -9.41 6.97 -10.92
N ALA A 147 -9.04 6.26 -9.86
CA ALA A 147 -7.91 6.62 -9.01
C ALA A 147 -6.57 6.56 -9.77
N ILE A 148 -6.38 5.56 -10.63
CA ILE A 148 -5.20 5.45 -11.51
C ILE A 148 -5.20 6.57 -12.57
N SER A 149 -6.34 6.84 -13.20
CA SER A 149 -6.43 7.92 -14.20
C SER A 149 -6.12 9.28 -13.59
N SER A 150 -6.62 9.55 -12.38
CA SER A 150 -6.30 10.79 -11.64
C SER A 150 -4.80 10.92 -11.38
N ALA A 151 -4.13 9.83 -11.00
CA ALA A 151 -2.68 9.80 -10.84
C ALA A 151 -1.91 10.21 -12.09
N ILE A 152 -2.28 9.58 -13.21
CA ILE A 152 -1.59 9.78 -14.49
C ILE A 152 -1.80 11.22 -14.94
N SER A 153 -3.01 11.76 -14.75
CA SER A 153 -3.29 13.18 -15.04
C SER A 153 -2.49 14.14 -14.17
N ALA A 154 -2.10 13.73 -12.96
CA ALA A 154 -1.25 14.50 -12.05
C ALA A 154 0.26 14.33 -12.35
N GLY A 155 0.63 13.64 -13.44
CA GLY A 155 2.02 13.43 -13.84
C GLY A 155 2.61 12.08 -13.41
N GLY A 156 1.81 11.20 -12.80
CA GLY A 156 2.22 9.85 -12.43
C GLY A 156 2.43 8.93 -13.63
N LEU A 157 3.24 7.88 -13.46
CA LEU A 157 3.43 6.85 -14.47
C LEU A 157 2.26 5.85 -14.48
N ASP A 158 1.90 5.36 -15.67
CA ASP A 158 1.00 4.21 -15.80
C ASP A 158 1.59 2.99 -15.06
N PRO A 159 0.84 2.34 -14.13
CA PRO A 159 1.37 1.24 -13.33
C PRO A 159 1.87 0.05 -14.16
N ARG A 160 1.22 -0.25 -15.30
CA ARG A 160 1.66 -1.34 -16.16
C ARG A 160 2.98 -0.98 -16.83
N ALA A 161 3.12 0.25 -17.32
CA ALA A 161 4.37 0.76 -17.86
C ALA A 161 5.49 0.80 -16.82
N ALA A 162 5.20 1.26 -15.61
CA ALA A 162 6.14 1.25 -14.49
C ALA A 162 6.62 -0.18 -14.19
N SER A 163 5.72 -1.15 -14.10
CA SER A 163 6.08 -2.56 -13.86
C SER A 163 6.94 -3.17 -14.97
N ARG A 164 6.75 -2.75 -16.23
CA ARG A 164 7.60 -3.20 -17.35
C ARG A 164 9.01 -2.60 -17.25
N ARG A 165 9.12 -1.32 -16.89
CA ARG A 165 10.41 -0.65 -16.70
C ARG A 165 11.21 -1.28 -15.55
N VAL A 166 10.56 -1.56 -14.42
CA VAL A 166 11.20 -2.24 -13.28
C VAL A 166 11.69 -3.62 -13.68
N ARG A 167 10.83 -4.45 -14.31
CA ARG A 167 11.24 -5.78 -14.78
C ARG A 167 12.42 -5.73 -15.76
N ALA A 168 12.42 -4.76 -16.68
CA ALA A 168 13.54 -4.57 -17.61
C ALA A 168 14.84 -4.16 -16.89
N ALA A 169 14.75 -3.26 -15.90
CA ALA A 169 15.90 -2.83 -15.11
C ALA A 169 16.47 -3.97 -14.24
N SER A 170 15.60 -4.77 -13.60
CA SER A 170 16.01 -5.94 -12.83
C SER A 170 16.68 -7.01 -13.70
N ALA A 171 16.20 -7.21 -14.94
CA ALA A 171 16.83 -8.13 -15.89
C ALA A 171 18.20 -7.62 -16.35
N ALA A 172 18.35 -6.33 -16.62
CA ALA A 172 19.62 -5.72 -17.03
C ALA A 172 20.69 -5.78 -15.92
N GLY A 173 20.29 -5.65 -14.65
CA GLY A 173 21.18 -5.81 -13.49
C GLY A 173 21.63 -7.24 -13.24
N ALA A 174 20.88 -8.24 -13.72
CA ALA A 174 21.28 -9.65 -13.63
C ALA A 174 22.30 -10.04 -14.72
N SER A 175 22.29 -9.36 -15.87
CA SER A 175 23.21 -9.65 -16.98
C SER A 175 24.62 -9.06 -16.82
N SER A 176 24.82 -8.08 -15.92
CA SER A 176 26.15 -7.51 -15.64
C SER A 176 26.97 -8.30 -14.61
N ALA A 177 26.41 -9.34 -13.97
CA ALA A 177 27.09 -10.16 -12.97
C ALA A 177 27.78 -11.43 -13.55
N GLY A 178 27.68 -11.70 -14.85
CA GLY A 178 28.17 -12.94 -15.48
C GLY A 178 29.38 -12.80 -16.39
N GLY A 179 30.04 -11.63 -16.41
CA GLY A 179 31.01 -11.27 -17.45
C GLY A 179 32.44 -11.05 -16.97
N GLU A 180 32.99 -11.89 -16.09
CA GLU A 180 34.45 -11.93 -15.90
C GLU A 180 34.93 -13.37 -15.67
N GLY A 181 35.40 -13.99 -16.75
CA GLY A 181 36.03 -15.30 -16.77
C GLY A 181 36.91 -15.38 -18.01
N ARG A 182 38.15 -14.89 -17.87
CA ARG A 182 39.26 -15.24 -18.74
C ARG A 182 39.69 -16.68 -18.48
#